data_AF-Q9K5R8-F1
#
_entry.id   AF-Q9K5R8-F1
#
_cell.length_a   1.000
_cell.length_b   1.000
_cell.length_c   1.000
_cell.angle_alpha   90.00
_cell.angle_beta   90.00
_cell.angle_gamma   90.00
#
_symmetry.space_group_name_H-M   'P 1'
#
loop_
_entity.id
_entity.type
_entity.pdbx_description
1 polymer ?
#
loop_
_entity_poly.entity_id
_entity_poly.type
_entity_poly.pdbx_seq_one_letter_code
_entity_poly.pdbx_strand_id
1 'polypeptide(L)'
;MKRSTKKWLITILLVIVGSIFGVSLYNEKKSSEQQVEISWGRVDSIADEFWFDVKYSSTNSNDVEFFPTEDTERMLERWKAVTELYPEAGYPDEVIKRGDWLEVSRIFREIAFHEIQQEMIEDTDALPEGERISESSLEDYIIHRNLYSLGPVLVELGLEEEDH
;
A
#
# COMPACT_ATOMS: atom_id res chain seq x y z
N MET A 1 32.20 15.82 37.30
CA MET A 1 31.51 15.31 36.09
C MET A 1 30.20 16.06 35.88
N LYS A 2 30.13 16.97 34.89
CA LYS A 2 28.87 17.59 34.45
C LYS A 2 28.05 16.54 33.70
N ARG A 3 27.08 15.90 34.37
CA ARG A 3 26.12 15.02 33.69
C ARG A 3 25.30 15.88 32.73
N SER A 4 25.38 15.56 31.44
CA SER A 4 24.87 16.36 30.32
C SER A 4 23.35 16.53 30.39
N THR A 5 22.89 17.64 30.93
CA THR A 5 21.47 18.06 31.01
C THR A 5 20.79 18.11 29.64
N LYS A 6 21.57 18.26 28.55
CA LYS A 6 21.08 18.17 27.17
C LYS A 6 20.49 16.81 26.82
N LYS A 7 21.08 15.71 27.28
CA LYS A 7 20.58 14.36 26.98
C LYS A 7 19.25 14.08 27.67
N TRP A 8 19.07 14.60 28.88
CA TRP A 8 17.82 14.45 29.64
C TRP A 8 16.67 15.27 29.04
N LEU A 9 16.96 16.48 28.53
CA LEU A 9 15.96 17.31 27.85
C LEU A 9 15.48 16.69 26.53
N ILE A 10 16.36 16.05 25.76
CA ILE A 10 16.00 15.36 24.51
C ILE A 10 15.08 14.17 24.79
N THR A 11 15.36 13.38 25.84
CA THR A 11 14.51 12.25 26.22
C THR A 11 13.10 12.70 26.62
N ILE A 12 12.97 13.80 27.37
CA ILE A 12 11.66 14.35 27.75
C ILE A 12 10.89 14.84 26.53
N LEU A 13 11.57 15.51 25.60
CA LEU A 13 10.95 16.00 24.37
C LEU A 13 10.40 14.83 23.52
N LEU A 14 11.16 13.73 23.40
CA LEU A 14 10.73 12.54 22.66
C LEU A 14 9.52 11.85 23.30
N VAL A 15 9.44 11.80 24.63
CA VAL A 15 8.28 11.23 25.34
C VAL A 15 7.03 12.09 25.13
N ILE A 16 7.17 13.41 25.13
CA ILE A 16 6.05 14.34 24.91
C ILE A 16 5.56 14.25 23.45
N VAL A 17 6.47 14.27 22.48
CA VAL A 17 6.12 14.13 21.05
C VAL A 17 5.48 12.77 20.78
N GLY A 18 6.03 11.68 21.32
CA GLY A 18 5.46 10.35 21.18
C GLY A 18 4.07 10.22 21.84
N SER A 19 3.85 10.91 22.96
CA SER A 19 2.53 10.93 23.63
C SER A 19 1.49 11.72 22.84
N ILE A 20 1.86 12.87 22.27
CA ILE A 20 0.97 13.67 21.42
C ILE A 20 0.65 12.91 20.12
N PHE A 21 1.65 12.27 19.52
CA PHE A 21 1.49 11.47 18.30
C PHE A 21 0.61 10.22 18.54
N GLY A 22 0.80 9.54 19.67
CA GLY A 22 -0.04 8.40 20.07
C GLY A 22 -1.50 8.79 20.33
N VAL A 23 -1.75 9.96 20.93
CA VAL A 23 -3.12 10.48 21.15
C VAL A 23 -3.77 10.94 19.83
N SER A 24 -3.00 11.49 18.89
CA SER A 24 -3.46 11.83 17.54
C SER A 24 -3.95 10.59 16.79
N LEU A 25 -3.12 9.54 16.70
CA LEU A 25 -3.47 8.26 16.06
C LEU A 25 -4.65 7.57 16.75
N TYR A 26 -4.74 7.67 18.09
CA TYR A 26 -5.85 7.10 18.85
C TYR A 26 -7.18 7.86 18.63
N ASN A 27 -7.13 9.19 18.53
CA ASN A 27 -8.32 10.01 18.26
C ASN A 27 -8.81 9.89 16.82
N GLU A 28 -7.92 9.73 15.85
CA GLU A 28 -8.28 9.43 14.46
C GLU A 28 -9.03 8.09 14.37
N LYS A 29 -8.56 7.08 15.10
CA LYS A 29 -9.24 5.77 15.24
C LYS A 29 -10.62 5.85 15.90
N LYS A 30 -10.86 6.86 16.74
CA LYS A 30 -12.18 7.10 17.37
C LYS A 30 -13.10 7.98 16.52
N SER A 31 -12.52 8.83 15.68
CA SER A 31 -13.23 9.59 14.65
C SER A 31 -13.80 8.66 13.56
N SER A 32 -13.08 7.58 13.23
CA SER A 32 -13.50 6.57 12.26
C SER A 32 -14.53 5.55 12.78
N GLU A 33 -14.77 5.47 14.10
CA GLU A 33 -15.88 4.68 14.68
C GLU A 33 -17.25 5.32 14.45
N GLN A 34 -17.30 6.54 13.89
CA GLN A 34 -18.53 7.10 13.35
C GLN A 34 -18.86 6.37 12.04
N GLN A 35 -19.45 5.17 12.16
CA GLN A 35 -19.88 4.25 11.10
C GLN A 35 -20.14 4.97 9.78
N VAL A 36 -19.11 5.08 8.94
CA VAL A 36 -19.28 5.53 7.58
C VAL A 36 -19.99 4.38 6.89
N GLU A 37 -21.28 4.56 6.62
CA GLU A 37 -22.06 3.60 5.85
C GLU A 37 -21.31 3.30 4.55
N ILE A 38 -20.74 2.11 4.45
CA ILE A 38 -20.00 1.67 3.26
C ILE A 38 -21.05 1.50 2.17
N SER A 39 -20.91 2.14 1.00
CA SER A 39 -21.84 1.89 -0.10
C SER A 39 -21.54 0.55 -0.78
N TRP A 40 -22.55 -0.11 -1.35
CA TRP A 40 -22.34 -1.30 -2.18
C TRP A 40 -21.33 -1.06 -3.31
N GLY A 41 -21.35 0.13 -3.93
CA GLY A 41 -20.36 0.48 -4.95
C GLY A 41 -18.92 0.51 -4.43
N ARG A 42 -18.69 0.82 -3.14
CA ARG A 42 -17.35 0.73 -2.54
C ARG A 42 -16.94 -0.72 -2.29
N VAL A 43 -17.89 -1.59 -1.91
CA VAL A 43 -17.65 -3.03 -1.75
C VAL A 43 -17.26 -3.64 -3.09
N ASP A 44 -18.05 -3.40 -4.14
CA ASP A 44 -17.81 -3.91 -5.49
C ASP A 44 -16.45 -3.44 -6.02
N SER A 45 -16.13 -2.15 -5.85
CA SER A 45 -14.84 -1.60 -6.28
C SER A 45 -13.65 -2.26 -5.59
N ILE A 46 -13.74 -2.60 -4.31
CA ILE A 46 -12.65 -3.26 -3.58
C ILE A 46 -12.55 -4.72 -4.00
N ALA A 47 -13.68 -5.38 -4.23
CA ALA A 47 -13.71 -6.74 -4.72
C ALA A 47 -13.03 -6.86 -6.08
N ASP A 48 -13.36 -5.95 -7.00
CA ASP A 48 -12.76 -5.91 -8.33
C ASP A 48 -11.27 -5.52 -8.28
N GLU A 49 -10.91 -4.48 -7.50
CA GLU A 49 -9.53 -3.98 -7.40
C GLU A 49 -8.56 -4.98 -6.76
N PHE A 50 -9.01 -5.75 -5.77
CA PHE A 50 -8.18 -6.68 -5.01
C PHE A 50 -8.49 -8.15 -5.32
N TRP A 51 -9.28 -8.42 -6.36
CA TRP A 51 -9.66 -9.76 -6.80
C TRP A 51 -10.30 -10.62 -5.71
N PHE A 52 -11.16 -10.04 -4.87
CA PHE A 52 -11.85 -10.80 -3.82
C PHE A 52 -13.09 -11.50 -4.33
N ASP A 53 -13.33 -12.70 -3.80
CA ASP A 53 -14.68 -13.23 -3.72
C ASP A 53 -15.45 -12.54 -2.57
N VAL A 54 -16.72 -12.20 -2.81
CA VAL A 54 -17.55 -11.48 -1.84
C VAL A 54 -18.72 -12.33 -1.39
N LYS A 55 -18.88 -12.46 -0.07
CA LYS A 55 -20.08 -13.06 0.52
C LYS A 55 -20.97 -12.00 1.14
N TYR A 56 -22.14 -11.85 0.54
CA TYR A 56 -23.21 -10.98 1.03
C TYR A 56 -23.98 -11.70 2.15
N SER A 57 -23.63 -11.41 3.41
CA SER A 57 -24.26 -12.06 4.57
C SER A 57 -25.60 -11.41 4.97
N SER A 58 -25.83 -10.17 4.55
CA SER A 58 -27.04 -9.39 4.83
C SER A 58 -27.30 -8.34 3.74
N THR A 59 -28.40 -7.58 3.86
CA THR A 59 -28.68 -6.40 3.00
C THR A 59 -27.90 -5.15 3.44
N ASN A 60 -27.07 -5.26 4.47
CA ASN A 60 -26.21 -4.21 4.98
C ASN A 60 -24.78 -4.44 4.47
N SER A 61 -24.28 -3.47 3.71
CA SER A 61 -22.94 -3.46 3.11
C SER A 61 -21.80 -3.44 4.12
N ASN A 62 -22.07 -3.13 5.39
CA ASN A 62 -21.08 -3.22 6.45
C ASN A 62 -20.86 -4.67 6.93
N ASP A 63 -21.75 -5.61 6.60
CA ASP A 63 -21.65 -7.02 7.01
C ASP A 63 -21.02 -7.90 5.92
N VAL A 64 -20.24 -7.30 5.02
CA VAL A 64 -19.60 -8.00 3.91
C VAL A 64 -18.31 -8.66 4.37
N GLU A 65 -18.13 -9.91 3.97
CA GLU A 65 -16.88 -10.65 4.13
C GLU A 65 -16.19 -10.78 2.77
N PHE A 66 -14.95 -10.30 2.69
CA PHE A 66 -14.07 -10.47 1.53
C PHE A 66 -13.20 -11.72 1.73
N PHE A 67 -13.08 -12.53 0.67
CA PHE A 67 -12.28 -13.75 0.66
C PHE A 67 -11.14 -13.58 -0.36
N PRO A 68 -9.87 -13.49 0.11
CA PRO A 68 -8.70 -13.50 -0.76
C PRO A 68 -8.74 -14.67 -1.73
N THR A 69 -8.48 -14.38 -3.00
CA THR A 69 -8.29 -15.40 -4.03
C THR A 69 -6.81 -15.61 -4.29
N GLU A 70 -6.49 -16.55 -5.16
CA GLU A 70 -5.13 -16.75 -5.64
C GLU A 70 -4.58 -15.48 -6.34
N ASP A 71 -5.44 -14.71 -7.01
CA ASP A 71 -5.07 -13.43 -7.62
C ASP A 71 -4.80 -12.35 -6.58
N THR A 72 -5.56 -12.32 -5.48
CA THR A 72 -5.25 -11.45 -4.33
C THR A 72 -3.84 -11.74 -3.80
N GLU A 73 -3.52 -13.02 -3.54
CA GLU A 73 -2.21 -13.39 -3.00
C GLU A 73 -1.07 -13.01 -3.96
N ARG A 74 -1.22 -13.27 -5.27
CA ARG A 74 -0.25 -12.85 -6.29
C ARG A 74 -0.04 -11.33 -6.31
N MET A 75 -1.11 -10.55 -6.19
CA MET A 75 -1.03 -9.09 -6.13
C MET A 75 -0.31 -8.62 -4.86
N LEU A 76 -0.60 -9.24 -3.70
CA LEU A 76 0.10 -8.95 -2.45
C LEU A 76 1.59 -9.31 -2.51
N GLU A 77 1.96 -10.42 -3.17
CA GLU A 77 3.35 -10.78 -3.41
C GLU A 77 4.10 -9.72 -4.23
N ARG A 78 3.50 -9.23 -5.33
CA ARG A 78 4.09 -8.14 -6.13
C ARG A 78 4.24 -6.87 -5.32
N TRP A 79 3.19 -6.46 -4.59
CA TRP A 79 3.25 -5.26 -3.75
C TRP A 79 4.36 -5.37 -2.69
N LYS A 80 4.49 -6.53 -2.05
CA LYS A 80 5.53 -6.80 -1.08
C LYS A 80 6.93 -6.74 -1.71
N ALA A 81 7.12 -7.37 -2.87
CA ALA A 81 8.41 -7.35 -3.59
C ALA A 81 8.83 -5.93 -3.98
N VAL A 82 7.90 -5.11 -4.48
CA VAL A 82 8.15 -3.68 -4.73
C VAL A 82 8.54 -2.96 -3.45
N THR A 83 7.84 -3.21 -2.34
CA THR A 83 8.15 -2.58 -1.02
C THR A 83 9.52 -2.97 -0.49
N GLU A 84 10.01 -4.19 -0.78
CA GLU A 84 11.34 -4.64 -0.35
C GLU A 84 12.48 -3.84 -1.02
N LEU A 85 12.26 -3.36 -2.26
CA LEU A 85 13.20 -2.50 -2.98
C LEU A 85 12.96 -1.01 -2.71
N TYR A 86 11.69 -0.60 -2.65
CA TYR A 86 11.24 0.78 -2.47
C TYR A 86 10.29 0.87 -1.27
N PRO A 87 10.80 1.03 -0.03
CA PRO A 87 10.01 1.00 1.20
C PRO A 87 8.84 1.98 1.26
N GLU A 88 8.89 3.05 0.48
CA GLU A 88 7.85 4.06 0.28
C GLU A 88 6.54 3.44 -0.26
N ALA A 89 6.62 2.30 -0.94
CA ALA A 89 5.45 1.54 -1.39
C ALA A 89 4.64 0.92 -0.24
N GLY A 90 5.18 0.87 0.99
CA GLY A 90 4.41 0.66 2.23
C GLY A 90 3.46 -0.55 2.26
N TYR A 91 3.99 -1.78 2.39
CA TYR A 91 3.19 -3.00 2.53
C TYR A 91 2.49 -3.13 3.92
N PRO A 92 1.14 -3.18 3.99
CA PRO A 92 0.39 -3.09 5.25
C PRO A 92 0.14 -4.46 5.91
N ASP A 93 1.22 -5.18 6.26
CA ASP A 93 1.19 -6.56 6.78
C ASP A 93 0.22 -6.76 7.96
N GLU A 94 0.22 -5.84 8.93
CA GLU A 94 -0.65 -5.92 10.11
C GLU A 94 -2.13 -5.69 9.79
N VAL A 95 -2.45 -4.95 8.73
CA VAL A 95 -3.83 -4.68 8.30
C VAL A 95 -4.37 -5.90 7.54
N ILE A 96 -3.55 -6.47 6.65
CA ILE A 96 -3.85 -7.69 5.89
C ILE A 96 -4.13 -8.85 6.85
N LYS A 97 -3.28 -9.07 7.87
CA LYS A 97 -3.49 -10.11 8.90
C LYS A 97 -4.81 -9.98 9.66
N ARG A 98 -5.33 -8.75 9.79
CA ARG A 98 -6.63 -8.50 10.42
C ARG A 98 -7.81 -8.65 9.46
N GLY A 99 -7.56 -8.78 8.15
CA GLY A 99 -8.59 -8.85 7.11
C GLY A 99 -9.34 -7.53 6.92
N ASP A 100 -8.73 -6.39 7.29
CA ASP A 100 -9.36 -5.07 7.16
C ASP A 100 -9.12 -4.51 5.75
N TRP A 101 -9.80 -5.10 4.76
CA TRP A 101 -9.56 -4.84 3.35
C TRP A 101 -9.96 -3.44 2.88
N LEU A 102 -10.89 -2.79 3.60
CA LEU A 102 -11.21 -1.37 3.39
C LEU A 102 -10.01 -0.49 3.69
N GLU A 103 -9.31 -0.78 4.78
CA GLU A 103 -8.12 -0.08 5.19
C GLU A 103 -6.93 -0.43 4.28
N VAL A 104 -6.81 -1.68 3.83
CA VAL A 104 -5.81 -2.07 2.81
C VAL A 104 -6.00 -1.26 1.52
N SER A 105 -7.23 -1.17 1.00
CA SER A 105 -7.54 -0.36 -0.19
C SER A 105 -7.25 1.13 0.03
N ARG A 106 -7.57 1.67 1.21
CA ARG A 106 -7.25 3.07 1.54
C ARG A 106 -5.74 3.33 1.52
N ILE A 107 -4.95 2.47 2.16
CA ILE A 107 -3.49 2.58 2.20
C ILE A 107 -2.92 2.50 0.78
N PHE A 108 -3.38 1.52 -0.01
CA PHE A 108 -2.94 1.35 -1.39
C PHE A 108 -3.12 2.61 -2.23
N ARG A 109 -4.30 3.24 -2.16
CA ARG A 109 -4.64 4.45 -2.94
C ARG A 109 -3.93 5.73 -2.48
N GLU A 110 -3.39 5.75 -1.27
CA GLU A 110 -2.65 6.90 -0.72
C GLU A 110 -1.17 6.87 -1.10
N ILE A 111 -0.67 5.75 -1.63
CA ILE A 111 0.72 5.62 -2.07
C ILE A 111 0.93 6.36 -3.38
N ALA A 112 1.99 7.16 -3.44
CA ALA A 112 2.39 7.88 -4.64
C ALA A 112 3.17 6.96 -5.60
N PHE A 113 2.52 5.92 -6.15
CA PHE A 113 3.18 4.95 -7.03
C PHE A 113 3.87 5.59 -8.24
N HIS A 114 3.38 6.74 -8.72
CA HIS A 114 4.03 7.47 -9.80
C HIS A 114 5.43 7.97 -9.43
N GLU A 115 5.67 8.40 -8.18
CA GLU A 115 6.98 8.88 -7.72
C GLU A 115 7.97 7.71 -7.62
N ILE A 116 7.51 6.60 -7.02
CA ILE A 116 8.27 5.36 -6.91
C ILE A 116 8.62 4.82 -8.30
N GLN A 117 7.67 4.87 -9.25
CA GLN A 117 7.92 4.48 -10.63
C GLN A 117 9.00 5.35 -11.29
N GLN A 118 9.01 6.66 -11.05
CA GLN A 118 10.08 7.51 -11.59
C GLN A 118 11.44 7.14 -10.99
N GLU A 119 11.50 6.88 -9.68
CA GLU A 119 12.73 6.41 -9.03
C GLU A 119 13.22 5.08 -9.61
N MET A 120 12.33 4.11 -9.81
CA MET A 120 12.64 2.84 -10.47
C MET A 120 13.20 3.02 -11.90
N ILE A 121 12.67 4.00 -12.64
CA ILE A 121 13.15 4.31 -13.98
C ILE A 121 14.51 5.01 -13.92
N GLU A 122 14.74 5.91 -12.96
CA GLU A 122 16.03 6.59 -12.80
C GLU A 122 17.14 5.65 -12.32
N ASP A 123 16.80 4.64 -11.53
CA ASP A 123 17.72 3.61 -11.05
C ASP A 123 18.11 2.57 -12.12
N THR A 124 17.42 2.58 -13.28
CA THR A 124 17.66 1.61 -14.36
C THR A 124 17.92 2.29 -15.71
N ASP A 125 18.81 1.71 -16.52
CA ASP A 125 18.99 2.12 -17.93
C ASP A 125 18.15 1.24 -18.89
N ALA A 126 17.09 0.61 -18.37
CA ALA A 126 16.35 -0.46 -19.07
C ALA A 126 15.39 0.07 -20.14
N LEU A 127 15.01 1.35 -20.10
CA LEU A 127 14.07 1.94 -21.05
C LEU A 127 14.77 2.55 -22.27
N PRO A 128 14.18 2.40 -23.47
CA PRO A 128 14.65 3.11 -24.66
C PRO A 128 14.61 4.64 -24.47
N GLU A 129 15.58 5.35 -25.05
CA GLU A 129 15.62 6.81 -24.98
C GLU A 129 14.35 7.43 -25.57
N GLY A 130 13.63 8.21 -24.75
CA GLY A 130 12.40 8.90 -25.16
C GLY A 130 11.12 8.08 -25.01
N GLU A 131 11.18 6.85 -24.50
CA GLU A 131 10.00 6.06 -24.15
C GLU A 131 9.18 6.78 -23.06
N ARG A 132 7.85 6.83 -23.24
CA ARG A 132 6.94 7.44 -22.25
C ARG A 132 6.14 6.36 -21.55
N ILE A 133 6.28 6.30 -20.24
CA ILE A 133 5.57 5.34 -19.38
C ILE A 133 4.32 6.02 -18.80
N SER A 134 3.19 5.30 -18.73
CA SER A 134 2.00 5.79 -18.04
C SER A 134 2.30 6.00 -16.56
N GLU A 135 1.78 7.07 -15.95
CA GLU A 135 1.95 7.36 -14.52
C GLU A 135 1.37 6.26 -13.61
N SER A 136 0.46 5.43 -14.12
CA SER A 136 -0.17 4.30 -13.42
C SER A 136 0.54 2.96 -13.61
N SER A 137 1.66 2.88 -14.33
CA SER A 137 2.17 1.59 -14.81
C SER A 137 2.63 0.67 -13.66
N LEU A 138 3.20 1.23 -12.58
CA LEU A 138 3.54 0.47 -11.38
C LEU A 138 2.31 -0.04 -10.63
N GLU A 139 1.27 0.80 -10.53
CA GLU A 139 -0.01 0.41 -9.91
C GLU A 139 -0.68 -0.71 -10.72
N ASP A 140 -0.74 -0.55 -12.05
CA ASP A 140 -1.28 -1.53 -12.98
C ASP A 140 -0.49 -2.85 -12.94
N TYR A 141 0.83 -2.78 -12.76
CA TYR A 141 1.67 -3.95 -12.54
C TYR A 141 1.31 -4.68 -11.24
N ILE A 142 1.22 -3.96 -10.12
CA ILE A 142 0.89 -4.58 -8.83
C ILE A 142 -0.48 -5.25 -8.90
N ILE A 143 -1.51 -4.55 -9.38
CA ILE A 143 -2.88 -5.07 -9.41
C ILE A 143 -3.08 -6.17 -10.46
N HIS A 144 -2.62 -5.94 -11.69
CA HIS A 144 -3.01 -6.76 -12.86
C HIS A 144 -1.85 -7.51 -13.52
N ARG A 145 -0.62 -7.42 -12.98
CA ARG A 145 0.62 -7.87 -13.65
C ARG A 145 0.73 -7.30 -15.08
N ASN A 146 0.39 -6.03 -15.26
CA ASN A 146 0.55 -5.36 -16.55
C ASN A 146 2.03 -4.97 -16.78
N LEU A 147 2.69 -5.65 -17.72
CA LEU A 147 4.11 -5.45 -18.05
C LEU A 147 4.34 -4.51 -19.24
N TYR A 148 3.28 -4.01 -19.88
CA TYR A 148 3.37 -3.43 -21.23
C TYR A 148 4.39 -2.31 -21.38
N SER A 149 4.47 -1.42 -20.40
CA SER A 149 5.34 -0.24 -20.40
C SER A 149 6.52 -0.38 -19.44
N LEU A 150 6.27 -0.88 -18.22
CA LEU A 150 7.28 -0.97 -17.15
C LEU A 150 8.09 -2.28 -17.18
N GLY A 151 7.73 -3.24 -18.05
CA GLY A 151 8.33 -4.58 -18.11
C GLY A 151 9.86 -4.61 -18.08
N PRO A 152 10.57 -3.87 -18.94
CA PRO A 152 12.04 -3.86 -18.93
C PRO A 152 12.65 -3.43 -17.59
N VAL A 153 12.05 -2.42 -16.93
CA VAL A 153 12.48 -1.94 -15.61
C VAL A 153 12.23 -2.99 -14.54
N LEU A 154 11.06 -3.65 -14.57
CA LEU A 154 10.71 -4.71 -13.62
C LEU A 154 11.65 -5.92 -13.74
N VAL A 155 12.02 -6.30 -14.96
CA VAL A 155 12.98 -7.39 -15.22
C VAL A 155 14.38 -7.01 -14.73
N GLU A 156 14.87 -5.81 -15.05
CA GLU A 156 16.20 -5.34 -14.61
C GLU A 156 16.31 -5.28 -13.07
N LEU A 157 15.24 -4.89 -12.39
CA LEU A 157 15.15 -4.88 -10.92
C LEU A 157 14.93 -6.27 -10.30
N GLY A 158 14.75 -7.31 -11.12
CA GLY A 158 14.50 -8.68 -10.67
C GLY A 158 13.12 -8.89 -10.04
N LEU A 159 12.16 -8.01 -10.33
CA LEU A 159 10.75 -8.14 -9.90
C LEU A 159 9.95 -9.08 -10.82
N GLU A 160 10.40 -9.27 -12.06
CA GLU A 160 9.80 -10.20 -13.03
C GLU A 160 10.90 -10.95 -13.80
N GLU A 161 10.52 -12.08 -14.38
CA GLU A 161 11.38 -12.82 -15.31
C GLU A 161 11.15 -12.33 -16.75
N GLU A 162 12.17 -12.48 -17.61
CA GLU A 162 12.03 -12.19 -19.03
C GLU A 162 11.08 -13.22 -19.68
N ASP A 163 9.94 -12.77 -20.19
CA ASP A 163 8.99 -13.63 -20.90
C ASP A 163 9.66 -14.13 -22.21
N HIS A 164 10.02 -15.41 -22.28
CA HIS A 164 10.63 -16.08 -23.45
C HIS A 164 9.61 -16.65 -24.45
#